data_AF-A0A7K5WCS1-F1
#
_entry.id   AF-A0A7K5WCS1-F1
#
_cell.length_a   1.000
_cell.length_b   1.000
_cell.length_c   1.000
_cell.angle_alpha   90.00
_cell.angle_beta   90.00
_cell.angle_gamma   90.00
#
_symmetry.space_group_name_H-M   'P 1'
#
loop_
_entity.id
_entity.type
_entity.pdbx_description
1 polymer ?
#
loop_
_entity_poly.entity_id
_entity_poly.type
_entity_poly.pdbx_seq_one_letter_code
_entity_poly.pdbx_strand_id
1 'polypeptide(L)'
;GGKQLEPLKYARVAVEAAVSRRKAECCVLGTTSLLYHCLEKGASVAFVLRDVGVLLIEGSRVKMRFYLDFLEKVAGGSIQDSATLKALQQLDMVVSQEVPVASLSITGRVIIFPK
;
A
#
# COMPACT_ATOMS: atom_id res chain seq x y z
N GLY A 1 -16.98 6.80 13.45
CA GLY A 1 -16.47 8.14 13.10
C GLY A 1 -17.32 8.70 11.98
N GLY A 2 -18.08 9.76 12.23
CA GLY A 2 -19.09 10.31 11.31
C GLY A 2 -18.53 11.16 10.17
N LYS A 3 -17.43 10.74 9.53
CA LYS A 3 -16.93 11.41 8.33
C LYS A 3 -17.71 10.89 7.12
N GLN A 4 -18.21 11.81 6.29
CA GLN A 4 -18.88 11.46 5.04
C GLN A 4 -17.86 10.84 4.07
N LEU A 5 -18.20 9.71 3.47
CA LEU A 5 -17.39 9.10 2.44
C LEU A 5 -17.55 9.89 1.14
N GLU A 6 -16.48 10.53 0.67
CA GLU A 6 -16.49 11.19 -0.64
C GLU A 6 -16.16 10.19 -1.77
N PRO A 7 -16.86 10.27 -2.92
CA PRO A 7 -16.50 9.49 -4.09
C PRO A 7 -15.10 9.82 -4.59
N LEU A 8 -14.34 8.80 -4.99
CA LEU A 8 -13.04 9.00 -5.62
C LEU A 8 -13.20 9.74 -6.96
N LYS A 9 -12.50 10.85 -7.11
CA LYS A 9 -12.53 11.67 -8.34
C LYS A 9 -11.62 11.06 -9.40
N TYR A 10 -12.09 10.04 -10.13
CA TYR A 10 -11.31 9.33 -11.15
C TYR A 10 -10.67 10.24 -12.20
N ALA A 11 -11.33 11.34 -12.57
CA ALA A 11 -10.77 12.32 -13.50
C ALA A 11 -9.48 12.97 -12.95
N ARG A 12 -9.46 13.30 -11.66
CA ARG A 12 -8.28 13.87 -10.99
C ARG A 12 -7.15 12.84 -10.91
N VAL A 13 -7.47 11.62 -10.50
CA VAL A 13 -6.50 10.50 -10.46
C VAL A 13 -5.88 10.27 -11.84
N ALA A 14 -6.69 10.28 -12.89
CA ALA A 14 -6.24 10.09 -14.25
C ALA A 14 -5.27 11.19 -14.72
N VAL A 15 -5.56 12.45 -14.38
CA VAL A 15 -4.67 13.58 -14.65
C VAL A 15 -3.35 13.44 -13.90
N GLU A 16 -3.40 13.16 -12.59
CA GLU A 16 -2.20 13.02 -11.75
C GLU A 16 -1.33 11.82 -12.18
N ALA A 17 -1.95 10.72 -12.63
CA ALA A 17 -1.25 9.53 -13.11
C ALA A 17 -0.91 9.55 -14.62
N ALA A 18 -1.23 10.64 -15.34
CA ALA A 18 -1.04 10.76 -16.79
C ALA A 18 -1.61 9.57 -17.60
N VAL A 19 -2.82 9.11 -17.24
CA VAL A 19 -3.53 8.01 -17.93
C VAL A 19 -4.94 8.45 -18.34
N SER A 20 -5.60 7.65 -19.18
CA SER A 20 -7.02 7.89 -19.46
C SER A 20 -7.88 7.65 -18.23
N ARG A 21 -9.00 8.37 -18.10
CA ARG A 21 -9.99 8.16 -17.02
C ARG A 21 -10.41 6.70 -16.93
N ARG A 22 -10.69 6.06 -18.06
CA ARG A 22 -11.06 4.64 -18.14
C ARG A 22 -9.96 3.75 -17.55
N LYS A 23 -8.68 4.01 -17.88
CA LYS A 23 -7.56 3.23 -17.34
C LYS A 23 -7.44 3.43 -15.83
N ALA A 24 -7.54 4.66 -15.33
CA ALA A 24 -7.52 4.93 -13.89
C ALA A 24 -8.65 4.17 -13.16
N GLU A 25 -9.87 4.25 -13.69
CA GLU A 25 -11.05 3.59 -13.13
C GLU A 25 -10.91 2.06 -13.14
N CYS A 26 -10.54 1.45 -14.28
CA CYS A 26 -10.31 0.01 -14.35
C CYS A 26 -9.20 -0.46 -13.41
N CYS A 27 -8.11 0.31 -13.27
CA CYS A 27 -7.03 -0.03 -12.35
C CYS A 27 -7.49 0.00 -10.90
N VAL A 28 -8.18 1.07 -10.48
CA VAL A 28 -8.70 1.18 -9.11
C VAL A 28 -9.69 0.06 -8.81
N LEU A 29 -10.68 -0.15 -9.67
CA LEU A 29 -11.70 -1.18 -9.47
C LEU A 29 -11.10 -2.59 -9.47
N GLY A 30 -10.17 -2.88 -10.38
CA GLY A 30 -9.48 -4.17 -10.45
C GLY A 30 -8.67 -4.45 -9.19
N THR A 31 -7.89 -3.47 -8.72
CA THR A 31 -7.10 -3.59 -7.48
C THR A 31 -7.99 -3.75 -6.25
N THR A 32 -9.03 -2.94 -6.11
CA THR A 32 -9.97 -3.03 -4.97
C THR A 32 -10.72 -4.36 -4.98
N SER A 33 -11.13 -4.87 -6.15
CA SER A 33 -11.79 -6.17 -6.27
C SER A 33 -10.87 -7.31 -5.85
N LEU A 34 -9.59 -7.25 -6.24
CA LEU A 34 -8.58 -8.25 -5.86
C LEU A 34 -8.32 -8.24 -4.35
N LEU A 35 -8.19 -7.04 -3.76
CA LEU A 35 -8.07 -6.86 -2.31
C LEU A 35 -9.27 -7.44 -1.57
N TYR A 36 -10.48 -7.11 -2.00
CA TYR A 36 -11.72 -7.62 -1.43
C TYR A 36 -11.76 -9.16 -1.49
N HIS A 37 -11.42 -9.75 -2.63
CA HIS A 37 -11.41 -11.19 -2.79
C HIS A 37 -10.40 -11.92 -1.88
N CYS A 38 -9.22 -11.33 -1.70
CA CYS A 38 -8.21 -11.87 -0.79
C CYS A 38 -8.68 -11.82 0.67
N LEU A 39 -9.32 -10.71 1.07
CA LEU A 39 -9.90 -10.53 2.40
C LEU A 39 -11.05 -11.52 2.65
N GLU A 40 -11.98 -11.65 1.71
CA GLU A 40 -13.14 -12.56 1.81
C GLU A 40 -12.71 -14.01 2.02
N LYS A 41 -11.65 -14.45 1.31
CA LYS A 41 -11.14 -15.83 1.40
C LYS A 41 -10.21 -16.07 2.60
N GLY A 42 -9.90 -15.05 3.39
CA GLY A 42 -8.89 -15.13 4.46
C GLY A 42 -7.51 -15.56 3.94
N ALA A 43 -7.22 -15.28 2.66
CA ALA A 43 -5.99 -15.71 2.02
C ALA A 43 -4.81 -14.88 2.52
N SER A 44 -3.69 -15.56 2.82
CA SER A 44 -2.42 -14.87 3.06
C SER A 44 -1.89 -14.29 1.75
N VAL A 45 -1.73 -12.96 1.70
CA VAL A 45 -1.28 -12.25 0.50
C VAL A 45 -0.44 -11.02 0.88
N ALA A 46 0.63 -10.81 0.14
CA ALA A 46 1.41 -9.58 0.19
C ALA A 46 1.19 -8.77 -1.09
N PHE A 47 0.67 -7.55 -0.93
CA PHE A 47 0.54 -6.58 -2.00
C PHE A 47 1.70 -5.62 -1.97
N VAL A 48 2.55 -5.66 -3.01
CA VAL A 48 3.64 -4.71 -3.20
C VAL A 48 3.14 -3.53 -3.99
N LEU A 49 3.19 -2.36 -3.39
CA LEU A 49 2.91 -1.09 -4.02
C LEU A 49 4.28 -0.43 -4.26
N ARG A 50 4.82 -0.57 -5.47
CA ARG A 50 6.24 -0.34 -5.81
C ARG A 50 6.86 0.95 -5.24
N ASP A 51 6.08 2.02 -5.21
CA ASP A 51 6.54 3.35 -4.79
C ASP A 51 5.96 3.79 -3.44
N VAL A 52 5.32 2.87 -2.71
CA VAL A 52 4.58 3.15 -1.47
C VAL A 52 5.02 2.22 -0.34
N GLY A 53 5.00 0.90 -0.57
CA GLY A 53 5.30 -0.08 0.46
C GLY A 53 4.63 -1.43 0.22
N VAL A 54 4.42 -2.20 1.29
CA VAL A 54 3.85 -3.54 1.25
C VAL A 54 2.67 -3.63 2.21
N LEU A 55 1.50 -4.00 1.67
CA LEU A 55 0.32 -4.35 2.44
C LEU A 55 0.26 -5.87 2.61
N LEU A 56 0.44 -6.33 3.83
CA LEU A 56 0.39 -7.73 4.21
C LEU A 56 -0.98 -8.06 4.81
N ILE A 57 -1.60 -9.13 4.33
CA ILE A 57 -2.83 -9.70 4.88
C ILE A 57 -2.52 -11.15 5.24
N GLU A 58 -2.63 -11.50 6.52
CA GLU A 58 -2.36 -12.84 7.04
C GLU A 58 -3.47 -13.24 8.02
N GLY A 59 -4.36 -14.14 7.58
CA GLY A 59 -5.54 -14.52 8.36
C GLY A 59 -6.44 -13.31 8.61
N SER A 60 -6.64 -12.96 9.88
CA SER A 60 -7.38 -11.76 10.30
C SER A 60 -6.52 -10.50 10.47
N ARG A 61 -5.21 -10.60 10.26
CA ARG A 61 -4.26 -9.50 10.49
C ARG A 61 -3.98 -8.77 9.19
N VAL A 62 -4.14 -7.45 9.20
CA VAL A 62 -3.78 -6.56 8.10
C VAL A 62 -2.68 -5.63 8.59
N LYS A 63 -1.56 -5.57 7.87
CA LYS A 63 -0.42 -4.73 8.24
C LYS A 63 0.14 -4.00 7.03
N MET A 64 0.25 -2.69 7.14
CA MET A 64 0.92 -1.86 6.14
C MET A 64 2.35 -1.55 6.59
N ARG A 65 3.32 -1.79 5.71
CA ARG A 65 4.70 -1.32 5.85
C ARG A 65 5.00 -0.36 4.70
N PHE A 66 5.63 0.77 4.97
CA PHE A 66 5.94 1.77 3.97
C PHE A 66 7.43 1.76 3.63
N TYR A 67 7.75 2.14 2.40
CA TYR A 67 9.12 2.49 2.06
C TYR A 67 9.48 3.83 2.70
N LEU A 68 10.74 3.94 3.14
CA LEU A 68 11.21 5.13 3.83
C LEU A 68 11.13 6.38 2.94
N ASP A 69 11.52 6.26 1.68
CA ASP A 69 11.49 7.36 0.71
C ASP A 69 10.05 7.84 0.43
N PHE A 70 9.07 6.93 0.44
CA PHE A 70 7.66 7.29 0.34
C PHE A 70 7.21 8.10 1.54
N LEU A 71 7.54 7.65 2.75
CA LEU A 71 7.20 8.34 3.99
C LEU A 71 7.80 9.75 4.03
N GLU A 72 9.07 9.90 3.66
CA GLU A 72 9.74 11.20 3.58
C GLU A 72 9.04 12.18 2.63
N LYS A 73 8.59 11.70 1.46
CA LYS A 73 7.83 12.48 0.47
C LYS A 73 6.49 12.95 1.03
N VAL A 74 5.74 12.06 1.68
CA VAL A 74 4.40 12.37 2.21
C VAL A 74 4.45 13.26 3.45
N ALA A 75 5.45 13.05 4.31
CA ALA A 75 5.61 13.81 5.54
C ALA A 75 6.36 15.14 5.37
N GLY A 76 6.73 15.51 4.13
CA GLY A 76 7.40 16.77 3.82
C GLY A 76 8.76 16.94 4.51
N GLY A 77 9.53 15.85 4.66
CA GLY A 77 10.84 15.88 5.31
C GLY A 77 10.84 15.87 6.85
N SER A 78 9.68 15.91 7.51
CA SER A 78 9.58 15.87 8.99
C SER A 78 10.02 14.54 9.62
N ILE A 79 10.10 13.47 8.81
CA ILE A 79 10.54 12.14 9.25
C ILE A 79 12.05 12.07 9.47
N GLN A 80 12.82 13.11 9.13
CA GLN A 80 14.26 13.16 9.40
C GLN A 80 14.61 13.21 10.90
N ASP A 81 13.63 13.46 11.79
CA ASP A 81 13.87 13.29 13.22
C ASP A 81 14.03 11.80 13.59
N SER A 82 15.19 11.48 14.15
CA SER A 82 15.59 10.13 14.53
C SER A 82 14.62 9.44 15.50
N ALA A 83 13.88 10.19 16.31
CA ALA A 83 12.90 9.61 17.22
C ALA A 83 11.65 9.11 16.48
N THR A 84 11.18 9.87 15.47
CA THR A 84 10.03 9.48 14.63
C THR A 84 10.33 8.21 13.84
N LEU A 85 11.52 8.11 13.24
CA LEU A 85 11.94 6.90 12.54
C LEU A 85 12.06 5.68 13.45
N LYS A 86 12.66 5.85 14.62
CA LYS A 86 12.75 4.77 15.61
C LYS A 86 11.37 4.28 16.04
N ALA A 87 10.42 5.19 16.25
CA ALA A 87 9.04 4.81 16.58
C ALA A 87 8.39 4.01 15.45
N LEU A 88 8.52 4.45 14.19
CA LEU A 88 7.98 3.72 13.03
C LEU A 88 8.62 2.34 12.84
N GLN A 89 9.92 2.22 13.11
CA GLN A 89 10.63 0.93 13.09
C GLN A 89 10.18 0.00 14.22
N GLN A 90 9.98 0.53 15.44
CA GLN A 90 9.47 -0.24 16.58
C GLN A 90 8.05 -0.77 16.35
N LEU A 91 7.22 -0.02 15.62
CA LEU A 91 5.90 -0.45 15.18
C LEU A 91 5.96 -1.43 13.98
N ASP A 92 7.16 -1.68 13.44
CA ASP A 92 7.40 -2.48 12.24
C ASP A 92 6.55 -1.97 11.07
N MET A 93 6.54 -0.65 10.88
CA MET A 93 5.81 0.07 9.82
C MET A 93 6.71 0.50 8.66
N VAL A 94 8.01 0.25 8.74
CA VAL A 94 9.00 0.61 7.70
C VAL A 94 9.59 -0.66 7.12
N VAL A 95 9.77 -0.70 5.81
CA VAL A 95 10.43 -1.80 5.09
C VAL A 95 11.43 -1.23 4.09
N SER A 96 12.57 -1.89 3.94
CA SER A 96 13.52 -1.55 2.86
C SER A 96 13.02 -2.11 1.54
N GLN A 97 13.20 -1.33 0.47
CA GLN A 97 12.83 -1.74 -0.90
C GLN A 97 13.68 -2.94 -1.39
N GLU A 98 14.83 -3.17 -0.77
CA GLU A 98 15.78 -4.24 -1.11
C GLU A 98 15.39 -5.59 -0.49
N VAL A 99 14.44 -5.62 0.45
CA VAL A 99 14.03 -6.87 1.10
C VAL A 99 13.26 -7.73 0.08
N PRO A 100 13.67 -8.99 -0.16
CA PRO A 100 12.93 -9.89 -1.03
C PRO A 100 11.49 -10.01 -0.55
N VAL A 101 10.53 -9.64 -1.38
CA VAL A 101 9.12 -9.64 -0.99
C VAL A 101 8.64 -11.03 -0.52
N ALA A 102 9.25 -12.08 -1.05
CA ALA A 102 9.01 -13.46 -0.64
C ALA A 102 9.35 -13.75 0.85
N SER A 103 10.22 -12.95 1.50
CA SER A 103 10.50 -13.09 2.93
C SER A 103 9.52 -12.30 3.82
N LEU A 104 8.64 -11.47 3.23
CA LEU A 104 7.70 -10.63 3.96
C LEU A 104 6.37 -11.33 4.26
N SER A 105 6.10 -12.49 3.67
CA SER A 105 4.91 -13.31 3.97
C SER A 105 5.32 -14.70 4.40
N ILE A 106 4.69 -15.20 5.46
CA ILE A 106 5.01 -16.52 6.03
C ILE A 106 4.51 -17.65 5.12
N THR A 107 3.47 -17.40 4.30
CA THR A 107 2.77 -18.43 3.49
C THR A 107 2.06 -17.92 2.23
N GLY A 108 2.26 -16.65 1.82
CA GLY A 108 1.30 -15.95 0.97
C GLY A 108 1.69 -15.76 -0.51
N ARG A 109 0.68 -15.60 -1.37
CA ARG A 109 0.87 -15.13 -2.76
C ARG A 109 1.40 -13.69 -2.73
N VAL A 110 2.29 -13.36 -3.66
CA VAL A 110 2.79 -12.00 -3.83
C VAL A 110 2.15 -11.37 -5.07
N ILE A 111 1.57 -10.19 -4.90
CA ILE A 111 0.94 -9.42 -5.97
C ILE A 111 1.62 -8.05 -6.05
N ILE A 112 2.20 -7.71 -7.20
CA ILE A 112 2.99 -6.49 -7.38
C ILE A 112 2.23 -5.49 -8.25
N PHE A 113 2.19 -4.23 -7.81
CA PHE A 113 1.64 -3.09 -8.51
C PHE A 113 2.71 -2.00 -8.69
N PRO A 114 2.74 -1.28 -9.85
CA PRO A 114 2.09 -1.59 -11.12
C PRO A 114 2.96 -2.51 -12.00
N LYS A 115 2.34 -3.11 -13.04
CA LYS A 115 3.06 -3.66 -14.20
C LYS A 115 3.76 -2.54 -14.97
#